data_AF-A0A954XHD4-F1
#
_entry.id   AF-A0A954XHD4-F1
#
_cell.length_a   1.000
_cell.length_b   1.000
_cell.length_c   1.000
_cell.angle_alpha   90.00
_cell.angle_beta   90.00
_cell.angle_gamma   90.00
#
_symmetry.space_group_name_H-M   'P 1'
#
loop_
_entity.id
_entity.type
_entity.pdbx_description
1 polymer ?
#
loop_
_entity_poly.entity_id
_entity_poly.type
_entity_poly.pdbx_seq_one_letter_code
_entity_poly.pdbx_strand_id
1 'polypeptide(L)'
;MSHATLVRRCANLLFLSATVAVLLATTNLVQAQDAPEQRFNEHLQAGEFGVAQRMARQATEPAARDRLLAQVAAAQARAGARRAALGSLADLSDESARAAAAQQVRSAGATPFARGGAAMADFEPLIELLQTTVAPDSWDAVGGPGAIAEFAGGVMVDPNGLMKRTTIVATGLPLADLREAARHETAETGDVRRRSPLRKVSLTRLEKQLQLKWAAGESADDEMRALAGLRRVRYVFVYPETGDIVLAGPAGDWREDHEGRLVGADDGQPVLQLDDLLVTLRHAYGRQPKFGCSIEPRVANLARTKSFLETSASKPLRPGQRDQWLEQLRDNLGQQDIEVFGIDPRTHAARVLVEADYRMKLVGMGLENGTLGVASYLDMLIDAGKTPSDMSMLRWWFTLNQASLTTTQQRDAYSLSGSVVRVLSENELLDNLGQRTHTGKSDEFASRFARGFTAEFEKLAAKYTVYAELRNV
;
A
#
# COMPACT_ATOMS: atom_id res chain seq x y z
N MET A 1 49.34 -37.34 68.91
CA MET A 1 48.32 -36.95 67.90
C MET A 1 49.02 -36.83 66.56
N SER A 2 48.62 -37.64 65.58
CA SER A 2 49.38 -37.93 64.35
C SER A 2 49.39 -36.75 63.36
N HIS A 3 50.53 -36.56 62.66
CA HIS A 3 50.76 -35.62 61.56
C HIS A 3 49.63 -35.60 60.50
N ALA A 4 48.93 -36.72 60.32
CA ALA A 4 47.80 -36.85 59.39
C ALA A 4 46.60 -35.94 59.75
N THR A 5 46.43 -35.60 61.04
CA THR A 5 45.31 -34.78 61.52
C THR A 5 45.52 -33.29 61.25
N LEU A 6 46.77 -32.83 61.20
CA LEU A 6 47.13 -31.43 60.98
C LEU A 6 46.99 -31.03 59.50
N VAL A 7 47.41 -31.93 58.60
CA VAL A 7 47.32 -31.73 57.13
C VAL A 7 45.85 -31.65 56.69
N ARG A 8 44.98 -32.50 57.25
CA ARG A 8 43.53 -32.50 56.94
C ARG A 8 42.83 -31.22 57.39
N ARG A 9 43.25 -30.63 58.52
CA ARG A 9 42.71 -29.35 59.02
C ARG A 9 43.18 -28.17 58.16
N CYS A 10 44.42 -28.15 57.71
CA CYS A 10 44.93 -27.10 56.81
C CYS A 10 44.28 -27.15 55.42
N ALA A 11 44.07 -28.36 54.87
CA ALA A 11 43.37 -28.53 53.60
C ALA A 11 41.91 -28.07 53.66
N ASN A 12 41.20 -28.36 54.76
CA ASN A 12 39.81 -27.90 54.93
C ASN A 12 39.71 -26.38 55.10
N LEU A 13 40.68 -25.72 55.75
CA LEU A 13 40.74 -24.26 55.87
C LEU A 13 41.05 -23.56 54.53
N LEU A 14 41.92 -24.16 53.71
CA LEU A 14 42.21 -23.67 52.35
C LEU A 14 41.01 -23.85 51.41
N PHE A 15 40.28 -24.97 51.49
CA PHE A 15 39.06 -25.16 50.71
C PHE A 15 37.93 -24.22 51.13
N LEU A 16 37.76 -23.98 52.44
CA LEU A 16 36.73 -23.06 52.94
C LEU A 16 37.03 -21.60 52.57
N SER A 17 38.30 -21.17 52.63
CA SER A 17 38.69 -19.82 52.19
C SER A 17 38.55 -19.64 50.68
N ALA A 18 38.87 -20.66 49.87
CA ALA A 18 38.68 -20.61 48.42
C ALA A 18 37.19 -20.56 48.02
N THR A 19 36.32 -21.31 48.70
CA THR A 19 34.86 -21.24 48.44
C THR A 19 34.25 -19.91 48.88
N VAL A 20 34.69 -19.35 50.02
CA VAL A 20 34.25 -18.01 50.46
C VAL A 20 34.75 -16.93 49.50
N ALA A 21 35.98 -17.03 48.99
CA ALA A 21 36.51 -16.09 48.00
C ALA A 21 35.76 -16.16 46.65
N VAL A 22 35.38 -17.35 46.19
CA VAL A 22 34.57 -17.53 44.98
C VAL A 22 33.14 -17.01 45.18
N LEU A 23 32.51 -17.24 46.35
CA LEU A 23 31.19 -16.67 46.65
C LEU A 23 31.21 -15.14 46.76
N LEU A 24 32.28 -14.56 47.31
CA LEU A 24 32.49 -13.11 47.38
C LEU A 24 32.79 -12.52 46.00
N ALA A 25 33.48 -13.25 45.13
CA ALA A 25 33.74 -12.80 43.75
C ALA A 25 32.46 -12.84 42.88
N THR A 26 31.61 -13.86 43.04
CA THR A 26 30.35 -13.97 42.28
C THR A 26 29.28 -12.97 42.76
N THR A 27 29.20 -12.67 44.05
CA THR A 27 28.30 -11.62 44.58
C THR A 27 28.70 -10.22 44.10
N ASN A 28 30.00 -9.92 44.02
CA ASN A 28 30.48 -8.64 43.49
C ASN A 28 30.24 -8.48 41.98
N LEU A 29 30.29 -9.56 41.20
CA LEU A 29 30.00 -9.52 39.76
C LEU A 29 28.52 -9.31 39.46
N VAL A 30 27.61 -9.86 40.28
CA VAL A 30 26.15 -9.64 40.13
C VAL A 30 25.75 -8.22 40.54
N GLN A 31 26.32 -7.67 41.62
CA GLN A 31 26.04 -6.27 42.02
C GLN A 31 26.54 -5.22 41.02
N ALA A 32 27.58 -5.54 40.23
CA ALA A 32 28.14 -4.58 39.27
C ALA A 32 27.26 -4.36 38.02
N GLN A 33 26.43 -5.34 37.64
CA GLN A 33 25.49 -5.19 36.51
C GLN A 33 24.19 -4.48 36.90
N ASP A 34 23.75 -4.57 38.16
CA ASP A 34 22.51 -3.94 38.63
C ASP A 34 22.64 -2.44 38.98
N ALA A 35 23.86 -1.97 39.29
CA ALA A 35 24.09 -0.61 39.78
C ALA A 35 23.68 0.52 38.79
N PRO A 36 23.91 0.42 37.47
CA PRO A 36 23.52 1.47 36.52
C PRO A 36 22.00 1.54 36.30
N GLU A 37 21.32 0.38 36.18
CA GLU A 37 19.87 0.33 36.00
C GLU A 37 19.12 0.75 37.28
N GLN A 38 19.61 0.36 38.46
CA GLN A 38 19.05 0.82 39.73
C GLN A 38 19.12 2.34 39.87
N ARG A 39 20.28 2.95 39.62
CA ARG A 39 20.43 4.43 39.64
C ARG A 39 19.52 5.11 38.63
N PHE A 40 19.39 4.55 37.43
CA PHE A 40 18.47 5.08 36.43
C PHE A 40 17.01 5.06 36.95
N ASN A 41 16.59 3.94 37.52
CA ASN A 41 15.23 3.78 38.06
C ASN A 41 14.98 4.71 39.25
N GLU A 42 15.98 4.94 40.12
CA GLU A 42 15.91 5.91 41.21
C GLU A 42 15.65 7.33 40.69
N HIS A 43 16.43 7.81 39.71
CA HIS A 43 16.23 9.12 39.10
C HIS A 43 14.86 9.22 38.39
N LEU A 44 14.42 8.14 37.74
CA LEU A 44 13.12 8.08 37.07
C LEU A 44 11.95 8.20 38.06
N GLN A 45 12.04 7.50 39.20
CA GLN A 45 11.03 7.55 40.25
C GLN A 45 11.04 8.87 41.03
N ALA A 46 12.22 9.47 41.22
CA ALA A 46 12.38 10.78 41.84
C ALA A 46 11.87 11.95 40.97
N GLY A 47 11.52 11.70 39.70
CA GLY A 47 11.10 12.74 38.76
C GLY A 47 12.26 13.56 38.17
N GLU A 48 13.50 13.11 38.36
CA GLU A 48 14.71 13.76 37.87
C GLU A 48 14.97 13.43 36.38
N PHE A 49 13.96 13.68 35.54
CA PHE A 49 13.93 13.20 34.15
C PHE A 49 15.10 13.68 33.30
N GLY A 50 15.64 14.87 33.56
CA GLY A 50 16.81 15.38 32.83
C GLY A 50 18.09 14.58 33.11
N VAL A 51 18.24 14.03 34.32
CA VAL A 51 19.37 13.13 34.67
C VAL A 51 19.15 11.77 34.01
N ALA A 52 17.95 11.20 34.17
CA ALA A 52 17.60 9.92 33.57
C ALA A 52 17.75 9.93 32.03
N GLN A 53 17.38 11.02 31.34
CA GLN A 53 17.56 11.15 29.90
C GLN A 53 19.04 11.19 29.49
N ARG A 54 19.90 11.88 30.26
CA ARG A 54 21.35 11.88 30.01
C ARG A 54 21.95 10.49 30.18
N MET A 55 21.53 9.77 31.23
CA MET A 55 21.96 8.39 31.46
C MET A 55 21.51 7.47 30.32
N ALA A 56 20.26 7.61 29.87
CA ALA A 56 19.75 6.85 28.73
C ALA A 56 20.59 7.08 27.47
N ARG A 57 20.92 8.34 27.14
CA ARG A 57 21.75 8.72 25.99
C ARG A 57 23.20 8.22 26.07
N GLN A 58 23.70 7.89 27.26
CA GLN A 58 25.04 7.34 27.47
C GLN A 58 25.12 5.82 27.27
N ALA A 59 23.98 5.13 27.13
CA ALA A 59 23.97 3.70 26.85
C ALA A 59 24.62 3.41 25.48
N THR A 60 25.61 2.52 25.47
CA THR A 60 26.37 2.15 24.28
C THR A 60 25.58 1.24 23.34
N GLU A 61 24.65 0.45 23.88
CA GLU A 61 23.78 -0.43 23.09
C GLU A 61 22.52 0.34 22.65
N PRO A 62 22.24 0.44 21.32
CA PRO A 62 21.09 1.18 20.81
C PRO A 62 19.73 0.69 21.36
N ALA A 63 19.56 -0.62 21.48
CA ALA A 63 18.34 -1.22 22.02
C ALA A 63 18.12 -0.85 23.50
N ALA A 64 19.19 -0.88 24.31
CA ALA A 64 19.14 -0.47 25.71
C ALA A 64 18.85 1.04 25.84
N ARG A 65 19.49 1.87 25.01
CA ARG A 65 19.22 3.32 24.95
C ARG A 65 17.74 3.60 24.69
N ASP A 66 17.19 3.00 23.64
CA ASP A 66 15.79 3.24 23.23
C ASP A 66 14.80 2.75 24.29
N ARG A 67 15.10 1.61 24.94
CA ARG A 67 14.32 1.11 26.08
C ARG A 67 14.33 2.08 27.26
N LEU A 68 15.47 2.69 27.59
CA LEU A 68 15.58 3.67 28.67
C LEU A 68 14.88 4.98 28.31
N LEU A 69 15.02 5.48 27.08
CA LEU A 69 14.32 6.68 26.62
C LEU A 69 12.80 6.49 26.59
N ALA A 70 12.30 5.31 26.20
CA ALA A 70 10.89 4.97 26.28
C ALA A 70 10.35 5.06 27.72
N GLN A 71 11.12 4.57 28.70
CA GLN A 71 10.76 4.66 30.13
C GLN A 71 10.73 6.11 30.61
N VAL A 72 11.70 6.94 30.20
CA VAL A 72 11.71 8.38 30.48
C VAL A 72 10.48 9.07 29.89
N ALA A 73 10.16 8.81 28.61
CA ALA A 73 9.00 9.39 27.95
C ALA A 73 7.67 9.03 28.66
N ALA A 74 7.51 7.76 29.04
CA ALA A 74 6.32 7.30 29.76
C ALA A 74 6.22 7.89 31.18
N ALA A 75 7.33 8.05 31.88
CA ALA A 75 7.34 8.69 33.21
C ALA A 75 7.03 10.19 33.11
N GLN A 76 7.63 10.90 32.15
CA GLN A 76 7.33 12.30 31.87
C GLN A 76 5.85 12.51 31.51
N ALA A 77 5.26 11.64 30.70
CA ALA A 77 3.85 11.71 30.34
C ALA A 77 2.93 11.52 31.57
N ARG A 78 3.21 10.52 32.42
CA ARG A 78 2.48 10.28 33.67
C ARG A 78 2.61 11.44 34.66
N ALA A 79 3.75 12.13 34.66
CA ALA A 79 3.99 13.32 35.49
C ALA A 79 3.40 14.61 34.89
N GLY A 80 2.65 14.54 33.78
CA GLY A 80 2.05 15.71 33.12
C GLY A 80 3.02 16.53 32.26
N ALA A 81 4.29 16.13 32.16
CA ALA A 81 5.32 16.80 31.38
C ALA A 81 5.28 16.38 29.89
N ARG A 82 4.13 16.59 29.23
CA ARG A 82 3.85 16.07 27.88
C ARG A 82 4.85 16.52 26.81
N ARG A 83 5.29 17.78 26.83
CA ARG A 83 6.31 18.28 25.89
C ARG A 83 7.67 17.60 26.06
N ALA A 84 8.07 17.32 27.31
CA ALA A 84 9.30 16.60 27.58
C ALA A 84 9.21 15.14 27.10
N ALA A 85 8.04 14.51 27.31
CA ALA A 85 7.77 13.16 26.81
C ALA A 85 7.91 13.07 25.27
N LEU A 86 7.38 14.05 24.53
CA LEU A 86 7.54 14.13 23.07
C LEU A 86 9.02 14.31 22.66
N GLY A 87 9.78 15.10 23.40
CA GLY A 87 11.23 15.24 23.18
C GLY A 87 11.98 13.92 23.36
N SER A 88 11.67 13.18 24.43
CA SER A 88 12.25 11.85 24.67
C SER A 88 11.84 10.83 23.60
N LEU A 89 10.58 10.86 23.12
CA LEU A 89 10.11 10.05 21.99
C LEU A 89 10.89 10.33 20.69
N ALA A 90 11.20 11.61 20.44
CA ALA A 90 11.96 12.01 19.26
C ALA A 90 13.41 11.50 19.26
N ASP A 91 13.97 11.17 20.42
CA ASP A 91 15.33 10.63 20.54
C ASP A 91 15.42 9.12 20.24
N LEU A 92 14.29 8.39 20.21
CA LEU A 92 14.30 6.94 19.92
C LEU A 92 14.69 6.68 18.47
N SER A 93 15.67 5.79 18.27
CA SER A 93 16.05 5.33 16.94
C SER A 93 15.09 4.30 16.36
N ASP A 94 14.74 3.28 17.15
CA ASP A 94 13.88 2.19 16.71
C ASP A 94 12.42 2.64 16.57
N GLU A 95 11.85 2.34 15.41
CA GLU A 95 10.50 2.76 15.05
C GLU A 95 9.42 2.01 15.82
N SER A 96 9.60 0.69 16.01
CA SER A 96 8.65 -0.14 16.74
C SER A 96 8.57 0.23 18.22
N ALA A 97 9.72 0.50 18.83
CA ALA A 97 9.83 1.02 20.19
C ALA A 97 9.20 2.40 20.32
N ARG A 98 9.41 3.28 19.32
CA ARG A 98 8.80 4.62 19.31
C ARG A 98 7.28 4.56 19.19
N ALA A 99 6.74 3.70 18.32
CA ALA A 99 5.30 3.50 18.17
C ALA A 99 4.66 2.98 19.48
N ALA A 100 5.28 1.99 20.13
CA ALA A 100 4.80 1.47 21.42
C ALA A 100 4.83 2.54 22.52
N ALA A 101 5.93 3.29 22.63
CA ALA A 101 6.08 4.37 23.60
C ALA A 101 5.11 5.54 23.33
N ALA A 102 4.89 5.90 22.06
CA ALA A 102 3.93 6.93 21.66
C ALA A 102 2.50 6.59 22.10
N GLN A 103 2.10 5.32 21.96
CA GLN A 103 0.79 4.85 22.43
C GLN A 103 0.66 4.96 23.95
N GLN A 104 1.74 4.67 24.70
CA GLN A 104 1.78 4.81 26.15
C GLN A 104 1.73 6.27 26.61
N VAL A 105 2.45 7.16 25.93
CA VAL A 105 2.41 8.61 26.19
C VAL A 105 1.02 9.17 25.91
N ARG A 106 0.37 8.72 24.83
CA ARG A 106 -0.99 9.13 24.47
C ARG A 106 -2.02 8.65 25.49
N SER A 107 -1.93 7.38 25.93
CA SER A 107 -2.85 6.79 26.89
C SER A 107 -2.68 7.34 28.31
N ALA A 108 -1.47 7.75 28.70
CA ALA A 108 -1.22 8.41 29.99
C ALA A 108 -1.97 9.75 30.16
N GLY A 109 -2.45 10.35 29.07
CA GLY A 109 -3.25 11.59 29.08
C GLY A 109 -4.74 11.41 28.71
N ALA A 110 -5.24 10.17 28.59
CA ALA A 110 -6.60 9.90 28.14
C ALA A 110 -7.36 9.01 29.13
N THR A 111 -8.58 9.42 29.52
CA THR A 111 -9.57 8.54 30.16
C THR A 111 -9.93 7.37 29.23
N PRO A 112 -10.23 6.17 29.77
CA PRO A 112 -10.12 4.92 29.02
C PRO A 112 -11.39 4.59 28.24
N PHE A 113 -11.55 5.11 27.01
CA PHE A 113 -12.47 4.51 26.03
C PHE A 113 -11.97 4.74 24.60
N ALA A 114 -11.52 3.67 23.94
CA ALA A 114 -11.70 3.37 22.51
C ALA A 114 -10.71 2.27 22.07
N ARG A 115 -11.17 1.02 22.06
CA ARG A 115 -10.62 -0.05 21.22
C ARG A 115 -11.75 -0.60 20.35
N GLY A 116 -11.53 -0.62 19.04
CA GLY A 116 -12.32 -1.32 18.04
C GLY A 116 -11.53 -1.19 16.73
N GLY A 117 -11.34 -2.21 15.90
CA GLY A 117 -11.95 -3.52 15.78
C GLY A 117 -11.90 -3.81 14.28
N ALA A 118 -10.96 -4.63 13.84
CA ALA A 118 -10.84 -5.06 12.45
C ALA A 118 -10.89 -6.58 12.44
N ALA A 119 -12.11 -7.13 12.31
CA ALA A 119 -12.28 -8.51 11.88
C ALA A 119 -12.30 -8.48 10.36
N MET A 120 -11.22 -8.98 9.75
CA MET A 120 -11.19 -9.33 8.33
C MET A 120 -12.09 -10.55 8.12
N ALA A 121 -12.87 -10.57 7.03
CA ALA A 121 -13.57 -11.77 6.62
C ALA A 121 -12.55 -12.80 6.10
N ASP A 122 -12.55 -13.98 6.70
CA ASP A 122 -11.83 -15.16 6.25
C ASP A 122 -12.80 -15.98 5.38
N PHE A 123 -12.49 -16.15 4.09
CA PHE A 123 -13.33 -16.86 3.13
C PHE A 123 -12.97 -18.34 3.00
N GLU A 124 -11.90 -18.81 3.67
CA GLU A 124 -11.52 -20.21 3.68
C GLU A 124 -12.66 -21.13 4.16
N PRO A 125 -13.43 -20.77 5.22
CA PRO A 125 -14.59 -21.57 5.64
C PRO A 125 -15.73 -21.62 4.61
N LEU A 126 -15.87 -20.59 3.77
CA LEU A 126 -16.88 -20.54 2.71
C LEU A 126 -16.46 -21.38 1.50
N ILE A 127 -15.18 -21.34 1.14
CA ILE A 127 -14.61 -22.15 0.06
C ILE A 127 -14.71 -23.63 0.42
N GLU A 128 -14.35 -24.00 1.66
CA GLU A 128 -14.48 -25.36 2.16
C GLU A 128 -15.94 -25.83 2.19
N LEU A 129 -16.88 -24.96 2.60
CA LEU A 129 -18.31 -25.27 2.56
C LEU A 129 -18.79 -25.52 1.13
N LEU A 130 -18.42 -24.67 0.16
CA LEU A 130 -18.81 -24.83 -1.24
C LEU A 130 -18.24 -26.11 -1.86
N GLN A 131 -16.95 -26.39 -1.62
CA GLN A 131 -16.32 -27.62 -2.11
C GLN A 131 -16.96 -28.89 -1.53
N THR A 132 -17.44 -28.83 -0.29
CA THR A 132 -18.02 -29.99 0.39
C THR A 132 -19.52 -30.18 0.17
N THR A 133 -20.26 -29.14 -0.22
CA THR A 133 -21.72 -29.20 -0.40
C THR A 133 -22.19 -29.13 -1.85
N VAL A 134 -21.43 -28.48 -2.73
CA VAL A 134 -21.83 -28.31 -4.14
C VAL A 134 -20.97 -29.21 -5.02
N ALA A 135 -21.58 -30.26 -5.58
CA ALA A 135 -20.95 -31.22 -6.51
C ALA A 135 -19.50 -31.59 -6.11
N PRO A 136 -19.29 -32.25 -4.95
CA PRO A 136 -17.99 -32.36 -4.28
C PRO A 136 -16.89 -33.01 -5.13
N ASP A 137 -17.27 -33.91 -6.03
CA ASP A 137 -16.34 -34.65 -6.90
C ASP A 137 -15.91 -33.87 -8.15
N SER A 138 -16.43 -32.65 -8.36
CA SER A 138 -16.23 -31.87 -9.58
C SER A 138 -15.11 -30.82 -9.48
N TRP A 139 -14.51 -30.63 -8.30
CA TRP A 139 -13.51 -29.59 -8.04
C TRP A 139 -12.06 -30.02 -8.31
N ASP A 140 -11.19 -29.08 -8.66
CA ASP A 140 -9.79 -29.33 -9.03
C ASP A 140 -8.98 -29.96 -7.89
N ALA A 141 -9.31 -29.61 -6.64
CA ALA A 141 -8.71 -30.12 -5.42
C ALA A 141 -8.92 -31.63 -5.25
N VAL A 142 -9.91 -32.22 -5.93
CA VAL A 142 -10.17 -33.66 -6.00
C VAL A 142 -10.01 -34.24 -7.41
N GLY A 143 -9.43 -33.49 -8.35
CA GLY A 143 -9.16 -33.94 -9.71
C GLY A 143 -10.31 -33.75 -10.71
N GLY A 144 -11.36 -33.01 -10.34
CA GLY A 144 -12.45 -32.61 -11.23
C GLY A 144 -12.14 -31.37 -12.09
N PRO A 145 -12.96 -31.05 -13.10
CA PRO A 145 -12.69 -29.95 -14.05
C PRO A 145 -12.99 -28.54 -13.51
N GLY A 146 -13.62 -28.40 -12.34
CA GLY A 146 -14.02 -27.12 -11.75
C GLY A 146 -12.92 -26.51 -10.89
N ALA A 147 -12.42 -25.32 -11.24
CA ALA A 147 -11.50 -24.57 -10.40
C ALA A 147 -12.25 -23.46 -9.65
N ILE A 148 -11.97 -23.29 -8.35
CA ILE A 148 -12.39 -22.10 -7.61
C ILE A 148 -11.30 -21.05 -7.81
N ALA A 149 -11.55 -20.10 -8.71
CA ALA A 149 -10.68 -18.97 -8.94
C ALA A 149 -11.33 -17.68 -8.41
N GLU A 150 -10.52 -16.83 -7.79
CA GLU A 150 -10.95 -15.48 -7.42
C GLU A 150 -11.43 -14.71 -8.65
N PHE A 151 -12.60 -14.11 -8.54
CA PHE A 151 -13.23 -13.26 -9.55
C PHE A 151 -12.46 -11.93 -9.70
N ALA A 152 -12.14 -11.49 -10.92
CA ALA A 152 -11.32 -10.30 -11.15
C ALA A 152 -11.91 -9.33 -12.20
N GLY A 153 -13.10 -8.77 -11.96
CA GLY A 153 -13.61 -7.62 -12.72
C GLY A 153 -12.78 -6.33 -12.53
N GLY A 154 -13.02 -5.32 -13.38
CA GLY A 154 -12.69 -3.90 -13.18
C GLY A 154 -11.21 -3.50 -13.04
N VAL A 155 -10.72 -3.18 -11.84
CA VAL A 155 -9.28 -2.93 -11.61
C VAL A 155 -8.72 -4.05 -10.75
N MET A 156 -7.60 -4.64 -11.15
CA MET A 156 -6.91 -5.66 -10.38
C MET A 156 -5.43 -5.30 -10.21
N VAL A 157 -5.03 -5.05 -8.97
CA VAL A 157 -3.63 -4.85 -8.60
C VAL A 157 -3.12 -6.12 -7.95
N ASP A 158 -2.14 -6.78 -8.59
CA ASP A 158 -1.44 -7.93 -8.03
C ASP A 158 0.08 -7.65 -8.05
N PRO A 159 0.70 -7.31 -6.90
CA PRO A 159 2.13 -6.98 -6.86
C PRO A 159 3.03 -8.19 -7.15
N ASN A 160 2.53 -9.42 -7.00
CA ASN A 160 3.29 -10.65 -7.24
C ASN A 160 3.18 -11.15 -8.69
N GLY A 161 2.13 -10.75 -9.42
CA GLY A 161 1.81 -11.31 -10.73
C GLY A 161 2.66 -10.80 -11.90
N LEU A 162 3.19 -9.57 -11.83
CA LEU A 162 3.71 -8.89 -13.04
C LEU A 162 5.01 -8.07 -12.86
N MET A 163 5.56 -7.93 -11.66
CA MET A 163 6.87 -7.30 -11.46
C MET A 163 7.99 -8.25 -11.91
N LYS A 164 8.30 -8.28 -13.22
CA LYS A 164 9.53 -8.91 -13.68
C LYS A 164 10.69 -8.02 -13.32
N ARG A 165 11.62 -8.57 -12.54
CA ARG A 165 12.91 -7.96 -12.23
C ARG A 165 13.69 -7.77 -13.54
N THR A 166 13.47 -6.65 -14.20
CA THR A 166 14.05 -6.37 -15.50
C THR A 166 15.41 -5.71 -15.29
N THR A 167 16.43 -6.32 -15.89
CA THR A 167 17.79 -5.85 -16.12
C THR A 167 18.43 -4.97 -15.03
N ILE A 168 19.38 -5.53 -14.29
CA ILE A 168 20.45 -4.72 -13.69
C ILE A 168 21.19 -4.09 -14.87
N VAL A 169 20.82 -2.88 -15.25
CA VAL A 169 21.50 -2.21 -16.36
C VAL A 169 22.86 -1.78 -15.83
N ALA A 170 23.92 -2.37 -16.36
CA ALA A 170 25.30 -2.05 -16.03
C ALA A 170 25.70 -0.59 -16.36
N THR A 171 24.81 0.20 -16.98
CA THR A 171 24.96 1.66 -17.12
C THR A 171 24.50 2.39 -15.85
N GLY A 172 25.07 1.99 -14.70
CA GLY A 172 24.68 2.45 -13.36
C GLY A 172 25.20 3.84 -12.97
N LEU A 173 25.98 4.52 -13.82
CA LEU A 173 26.57 5.82 -13.49
C LEU A 173 25.51 6.93 -13.29
N PRO A 174 24.51 7.15 -14.18
CA PRO A 174 23.55 8.25 -14.01
C PRO A 174 22.66 8.13 -12.77
N LEU A 175 22.32 6.90 -12.35
CA LEU A 175 21.43 6.68 -11.21
C LEU A 175 22.18 6.75 -9.87
N ALA A 176 23.43 6.25 -9.83
CA ALA A 176 24.30 6.41 -8.67
C ALA A 176 24.66 7.88 -8.44
N ASP A 177 25.02 8.60 -9.51
CA ASP A 177 25.32 10.04 -9.46
C ASP A 177 24.08 10.84 -9.01
N LEU A 178 22.89 10.49 -9.52
CA LEU A 178 21.63 11.12 -9.08
C LEU A 178 21.36 10.86 -7.60
N ARG A 179 21.62 9.66 -7.09
CA ARG A 179 21.46 9.32 -5.66
C ARG A 179 22.43 10.09 -4.78
N GLU A 180 23.69 10.22 -5.18
CA GLU A 180 24.70 11.00 -4.44
C GLU A 180 24.39 12.50 -4.49
N ALA A 181 24.01 13.05 -5.64
CA ALA A 181 23.54 14.43 -5.75
C ALA A 181 22.31 14.68 -4.84
N ALA A 182 21.36 13.73 -4.83
CA ALA A 182 20.19 13.77 -3.96
C ALA A 182 20.55 13.71 -2.46
N ARG A 183 21.70 13.11 -2.10
CA ARG A 183 22.21 13.09 -0.72
C ARG A 183 22.72 14.46 -0.29
N HIS A 184 23.49 15.14 -1.15
CA HIS A 184 24.20 16.38 -0.83
C HIS A 184 23.32 17.65 -0.83
N GLU A 185 22.18 17.67 -1.54
CA GLU A 185 21.22 18.78 -1.50
C GLU A 185 20.32 18.76 -0.24
N THR A 186 20.90 18.62 0.95
CA THR A 186 20.17 18.58 2.24
C THR A 186 20.34 19.83 3.09
N ALA A 187 20.68 20.99 2.50
CA ALA A 187 20.99 22.17 3.31
C ALA A 187 19.77 22.98 3.82
N GLU A 188 18.65 23.09 3.09
CA GLU A 188 17.44 23.74 3.61
C GLU A 188 16.18 23.14 2.97
N THR A 189 15.19 22.74 3.78
CA THR A 189 13.82 22.53 3.30
C THR A 189 13.26 23.87 2.88
N GLY A 190 13.46 24.24 1.62
CA GLY A 190 12.83 25.41 1.01
C GLY A 190 11.31 25.27 0.99
N ASP A 191 10.65 26.33 0.54
CA ASP A 191 9.18 26.37 0.40
C ASP A 191 8.65 25.18 -0.41
N VAL A 192 7.83 24.36 0.25
CA VAL A 192 7.22 23.14 -0.30
C VAL A 192 6.28 23.41 -1.46
N ARG A 193 5.69 24.61 -1.54
CA ARG A 193 4.82 25.00 -2.66
C ARG A 193 5.62 25.33 -3.91
N ARG A 194 6.93 25.58 -3.83
CA ARG A 194 7.76 25.80 -5.02
C ARG A 194 7.85 24.52 -5.86
N ARG A 195 7.83 24.70 -7.17
CA ARG A 195 8.05 23.62 -8.14
C ARG A 195 9.44 23.01 -7.97
N SER A 196 9.52 21.67 -8.01
CA SER A 196 10.77 20.92 -8.00
C SER A 196 10.71 19.78 -9.01
N PRO A 197 11.71 19.64 -9.90
CA PRO A 197 11.79 18.49 -10.80
C PRO A 197 12.12 17.18 -10.05
N LEU A 198 12.67 17.27 -8.84
CA LEU A 198 13.10 16.13 -8.01
C LEU A 198 12.92 16.45 -6.53
N ARG A 199 11.67 16.47 -6.05
CA ARG A 199 11.39 16.52 -4.60
C ARG A 199 11.67 15.17 -3.97
N LYS A 200 12.21 15.19 -2.76
CA LYS A 200 12.59 14.03 -1.95
C LYS A 200 11.71 13.99 -0.70
N VAL A 201 11.05 12.87 -0.46
CA VAL A 201 10.25 12.61 0.75
C VAL A 201 10.81 11.36 1.42
N SER A 202 11.45 11.52 2.59
CA SER A 202 11.90 10.37 3.39
C SER A 202 10.70 9.78 4.13
N LEU A 203 10.39 8.52 3.85
CA LEU A 203 9.33 7.78 4.52
C LEU A 203 9.66 7.57 6.00
N THR A 204 10.92 7.23 6.32
CA THR A 204 11.39 7.04 7.69
C THR A 204 11.20 8.30 8.54
N ARG A 205 11.53 9.48 7.99
CA ARG A 205 11.38 10.76 8.69
C ARG A 205 9.92 11.21 8.77
N LEU A 206 9.15 10.99 7.69
CA LEU A 206 7.72 11.28 7.67
C LEU A 206 6.99 10.48 8.74
N GLU A 207 7.24 9.17 8.83
CA GLU A 207 6.67 8.31 9.86
C GLU A 207 7.04 8.76 11.27
N LYS A 208 8.32 9.04 11.52
CA LYS A 208 8.76 9.58 12.81
C LYS A 208 7.97 10.84 13.19
N GLN A 209 7.76 11.75 12.25
CA GLN A 209 7.03 12.99 12.50
C GLN A 209 5.51 12.74 12.72
N LEU A 210 4.91 11.82 11.98
CA LEU A 210 3.52 11.41 12.15
C LEU A 210 3.30 10.77 13.53
N GLN A 211 4.22 9.92 13.99
CA GLN A 211 4.19 9.31 15.32
C GLN A 211 4.23 10.37 16.42
N LEU A 212 5.08 11.40 16.28
CA LEU A 212 5.17 12.51 17.24
C LEU A 212 3.87 13.34 17.29
N LYS A 213 3.32 13.70 16.13
CA LYS A 213 2.03 14.40 16.04
C LYS A 213 0.90 13.59 16.65
N TRP A 214 0.82 12.31 16.34
CA TRP A 214 -0.20 11.43 16.89
C TRP A 214 -0.07 11.28 18.42
N ALA A 215 1.14 11.18 18.95
CA ALA A 215 1.39 11.18 20.40
C ALA A 215 0.97 12.51 21.06
N ALA A 216 1.09 13.62 20.34
CA ALA A 216 0.61 14.94 20.75
C ALA A 216 -0.91 15.12 20.62
N GLY A 217 -1.62 14.20 19.95
CA GLY A 217 -3.05 14.32 19.64
C GLY A 217 -3.34 15.21 18.41
N GLU A 218 -2.33 15.47 17.60
CA GLU A 218 -2.42 16.24 16.36
C GLU A 218 -2.58 15.32 15.14
N SER A 219 -3.17 15.86 14.08
CA SER A 219 -3.24 15.21 12.76
C SER A 219 -2.03 15.57 11.89
N ALA A 220 -1.82 14.79 10.83
CA ALA A 220 -0.87 15.12 9.78
C ALA A 220 -1.22 16.47 9.14
N ASP A 221 -0.23 17.30 8.80
CA ASP A 221 -0.46 18.59 8.13
C ASP A 221 -0.73 18.38 6.63
N ASP A 222 -1.19 19.43 5.93
CA ASP A 222 -1.50 19.37 4.49
C ASP A 222 -0.31 18.89 3.65
N GLU A 223 0.89 19.36 3.98
CA GLU A 223 2.14 18.97 3.32
C GLU A 223 2.43 17.48 3.48
N MET A 224 2.10 16.90 4.64
CA MET A 224 2.29 15.47 4.89
C MET A 224 1.27 14.65 4.12
N ARG A 225 -0.01 15.07 4.16
CA ARG A 225 -1.11 14.40 3.44
C ARG A 225 -0.90 14.40 1.93
N ALA A 226 -0.38 15.49 1.38
CA ALA A 226 -0.10 15.65 -0.05
C ALA A 226 1.31 15.20 -0.46
N LEU A 227 2.06 14.51 0.42
CA LEU A 227 3.44 14.07 0.18
C LEU A 227 4.32 15.17 -0.44
N ALA A 228 4.22 16.38 0.12
CA ALA A 228 4.94 17.57 -0.32
C ALA A 228 4.71 17.98 -1.79
N GLY A 229 3.52 17.68 -2.32
CA GLY A 229 3.12 18.00 -3.69
C GLY A 229 3.68 17.04 -4.74
N LEU A 230 4.18 15.87 -4.34
CA LEU A 230 4.78 14.90 -5.26
C LEU A 230 3.72 14.40 -6.27
N ARG A 231 3.97 14.56 -7.58
CA ARG A 231 3.02 14.17 -8.63
C ARG A 231 3.07 12.67 -8.95
N ARG A 232 4.28 12.11 -8.90
CA ARG A 232 4.56 10.69 -9.16
C ARG A 232 5.92 10.29 -8.59
N VAL A 233 6.05 9.02 -8.21
CA VAL A 233 7.34 8.44 -7.82
C VAL A 233 8.10 8.08 -9.10
N ARG A 234 9.27 8.69 -9.31
CA ARG A 234 10.20 8.31 -10.39
C ARG A 234 11.37 7.50 -9.87
N TYR A 235 11.79 7.79 -8.64
CA TYR A 235 12.95 7.17 -8.02
C TYR A 235 12.64 6.76 -6.58
N VAL A 236 13.27 5.69 -6.15
CA VAL A 236 13.38 5.32 -4.73
C VAL A 236 14.85 5.25 -4.39
N PHE A 237 15.29 6.03 -3.41
CA PHE A 237 16.65 6.01 -2.90
C PHE A 237 16.66 5.38 -1.51
N VAL A 238 17.62 4.49 -1.28
CA VAL A 238 17.86 3.84 -0.01
C VAL A 238 19.22 4.32 0.50
N TYR A 239 19.23 4.81 1.74
CA TYR A 239 20.42 5.26 2.43
C TYR A 239 20.60 4.42 3.70
N PRO A 240 21.26 3.24 3.62
CA PRO A 240 21.42 2.34 4.76
C PRO A 240 22.09 3.01 5.96
N GLU A 241 23.06 3.89 5.71
CA GLU A 241 23.81 4.61 6.74
C GLU A 241 22.92 5.49 7.63
N THR A 242 21.82 6.00 7.08
CA THR A 242 20.85 6.84 7.82
C THR A 242 19.52 6.13 8.08
N GLY A 243 19.33 4.91 7.54
CA GLY A 243 18.06 4.20 7.57
C GLY A 243 16.94 4.88 6.77
N ASP A 244 17.28 5.78 5.84
CA ASP A 244 16.26 6.52 5.07
C ASP A 244 15.84 5.76 3.80
N ILE A 245 14.53 5.62 3.61
CA ILE A 245 13.90 5.27 2.32
C ILE A 245 13.24 6.54 1.77
N VAL A 246 13.68 6.99 0.60
CA VAL A 246 13.28 8.27 0.02
C VAL A 246 12.55 8.07 -1.29
N LEU A 247 11.31 8.53 -1.36
CA LEU A 247 10.57 8.68 -2.61
C LEU A 247 11.00 9.98 -3.29
N ALA A 248 11.26 9.93 -4.60
CA ALA A 248 11.64 11.11 -5.34
C ALA A 248 11.01 11.23 -6.74
N GLY A 249 10.69 12.46 -7.13
CA GLY A 249 10.00 12.76 -8.38
C GLY A 249 9.58 14.22 -8.52
N PRO A 250 8.87 14.59 -9.60
CA PRO A 250 8.41 15.95 -9.81
C PRO A 250 7.35 16.33 -8.78
N ALA A 251 7.41 17.55 -8.29
CA ALA A 251 6.48 18.11 -7.32
C ALA A 251 6.29 19.62 -7.55
N GLY A 252 5.25 20.17 -6.95
CA GLY A 252 5.00 21.61 -6.94
C GLY A 252 3.75 21.95 -6.15
N ASP A 253 3.33 23.20 -6.23
CA ASP A 253 2.14 23.70 -5.56
C ASP A 253 0.89 22.87 -5.91
N TRP A 254 -0.05 22.77 -4.97
CA TRP A 254 -1.26 21.98 -5.14
C TRP A 254 -2.48 22.71 -4.62
N ARG A 255 -3.62 22.40 -5.21
CA ARG A 255 -4.93 22.90 -4.82
C ARG A 255 -5.96 21.80 -4.96
N GLU A 256 -7.08 22.00 -4.30
CA GLU A 256 -8.28 21.23 -4.56
C GLU A 256 -8.93 21.73 -5.87
N ASP A 257 -9.40 20.82 -6.71
CA ASP A 257 -10.24 21.16 -7.85
C ASP A 257 -11.74 21.16 -7.49
N HIS A 258 -12.58 21.40 -8.48
CA HIS A 258 -14.03 21.43 -8.32
C HIS A 258 -14.67 20.08 -7.94
N GLU A 259 -13.95 18.96 -8.14
CA GLU A 259 -14.38 17.61 -7.78
C GLU A 259 -13.80 17.17 -6.42
N GLY A 260 -13.06 18.05 -5.74
CA GLY A 260 -12.42 17.75 -4.47
C GLY A 260 -11.10 16.99 -4.59
N ARG A 261 -10.46 16.95 -5.76
CA ARG A 261 -9.19 16.25 -5.98
C ARG A 261 -8.00 17.16 -5.71
N LEU A 262 -6.96 16.61 -5.09
CA LEU A 262 -5.68 17.30 -4.94
C LEU A 262 -4.89 17.24 -6.25
N VAL A 263 -4.77 18.38 -6.92
CA VAL A 263 -4.09 18.51 -8.21
C VAL A 263 -3.03 19.61 -8.18
N GLY A 264 -2.06 19.49 -9.07
CA GLY A 264 -1.05 20.51 -9.27
C GLY A 264 -1.65 21.83 -9.74
N ALA A 265 -1.26 22.92 -9.10
CA ALA A 265 -1.77 24.24 -9.46
C ALA A 265 -1.35 24.67 -10.87
N ASP A 266 -0.20 24.18 -11.33
CA ASP A 266 0.43 24.51 -12.61
C ASP A 266 0.01 23.60 -13.77
N ASP A 267 -0.19 22.31 -13.52
CA ASP A 267 -0.36 21.30 -14.57
C ASP A 267 -1.65 20.46 -14.44
N GLY A 268 -2.41 20.62 -13.35
CA GLY A 268 -3.61 19.83 -13.07
C GLY A 268 -3.33 18.34 -12.85
N GLN A 269 -2.06 17.91 -12.75
CA GLN A 269 -1.72 16.53 -12.48
C GLN A 269 -2.05 16.18 -11.03
N PRO A 270 -2.58 14.99 -10.73
CA PRO A 270 -2.91 14.61 -9.38
C PRO A 270 -1.66 14.52 -8.50
N VAL A 271 -1.85 14.81 -7.23
CA VAL A 271 -0.82 14.72 -6.19
C VAL A 271 -0.92 13.37 -5.51
N LEU A 272 0.22 12.76 -5.21
CA LEU A 272 0.27 11.55 -4.41
C LEU A 272 -0.23 11.84 -3.00
N GLN A 273 -1.19 11.02 -2.55
CA GLN A 273 -1.79 11.16 -1.23
C GLN A 273 -1.19 10.14 -0.28
N LEU A 274 -0.91 10.57 0.95
CA LEU A 274 -0.37 9.72 2.01
C LEU A 274 -1.32 8.55 2.32
N ASP A 275 -2.62 8.79 2.32
CA ASP A 275 -3.62 7.76 2.64
C ASP A 275 -3.59 6.62 1.61
N ASP A 276 -3.52 6.95 0.31
CA ASP A 276 -3.42 5.96 -0.77
C ASP A 276 -2.10 5.19 -0.69
N LEU A 277 -0.98 5.88 -0.42
CA LEU A 277 0.32 5.24 -0.20
C LEU A 277 0.27 4.25 0.97
N LEU A 278 -0.36 4.61 2.09
CA LEU A 278 -0.46 3.75 3.27
C LEU A 278 -1.38 2.55 3.03
N VAL A 279 -2.53 2.76 2.36
CA VAL A 279 -3.44 1.67 1.99
C VAL A 279 -2.71 0.69 1.08
N THR A 280 -2.17 1.17 -0.04
CA THR A 280 -1.46 0.31 -1.02
C THR A 280 -0.26 -0.42 -0.42
N LEU A 281 0.58 0.26 0.38
CA LEU A 281 1.73 -0.39 1.04
C LEU A 281 1.29 -1.48 2.03
N ARG A 282 0.29 -1.21 2.88
CA ARG A 282 -0.19 -2.22 3.84
C ARG A 282 -0.74 -3.46 3.15
N HIS A 283 -1.42 -3.28 2.01
CA HIS A 283 -1.90 -4.40 1.22
C HIS A 283 -0.77 -5.14 0.51
N ALA A 284 0.20 -4.43 -0.09
CA ALA A 284 1.32 -5.06 -0.78
C ALA A 284 2.14 -6.01 0.13
N TYR A 285 2.24 -5.71 1.42
CA TYR A 285 2.92 -6.57 2.42
C TYR A 285 1.98 -7.48 3.23
N GLY A 286 0.67 -7.48 2.92
CA GLY A 286 -0.32 -8.31 3.58
C GLY A 286 -0.32 -9.77 3.10
N ARG A 287 -1.11 -10.62 3.77
CA ARG A 287 -1.29 -12.05 3.38
C ARG A 287 -2.03 -12.21 2.05
N GLN A 288 -2.94 -11.28 1.75
CA GLN A 288 -3.65 -11.20 0.48
C GLN A 288 -3.33 -9.85 -0.17
N PRO A 289 -2.30 -9.79 -1.03
CA PRO A 289 -1.80 -8.53 -1.55
C PRO A 289 -2.57 -8.03 -2.77
N LYS A 290 -3.54 -8.82 -3.25
CA LYS A 290 -4.41 -8.42 -4.36
C LYS A 290 -5.52 -7.52 -3.85
N PHE A 291 -5.81 -6.48 -4.61
CA PHE A 291 -6.95 -5.61 -4.37
C PHE A 291 -7.48 -5.03 -5.67
N GLY A 292 -8.73 -4.54 -5.62
CA GLY A 292 -9.39 -4.16 -6.84
C GLY A 292 -10.85 -3.75 -6.67
N CYS A 293 -11.52 -3.60 -7.81
CA CYS A 293 -12.95 -3.40 -7.86
C CYS A 293 -13.56 -4.04 -9.10
N SER A 294 -14.85 -4.35 -9.05
CA SER A 294 -15.65 -4.76 -10.18
C SER A 294 -16.96 -3.96 -10.22
N ILE A 295 -17.53 -3.83 -11.43
CA ILE A 295 -18.88 -3.29 -11.63
C ILE A 295 -19.64 -4.39 -12.37
N GLU A 296 -20.49 -5.08 -11.62
CA GLU A 296 -21.12 -6.33 -11.99
C GLU A 296 -22.59 -6.12 -12.38
N PRO A 297 -22.97 -6.45 -13.62
CA PRO A 297 -24.37 -6.49 -13.98
C PRO A 297 -25.12 -7.54 -13.15
N ARG A 298 -26.32 -7.18 -12.69
CA ARG A 298 -27.18 -8.11 -11.96
C ARG A 298 -27.58 -9.27 -12.86
N VAL A 299 -27.59 -10.50 -12.33
CA VAL A 299 -27.95 -11.73 -13.06
C VAL A 299 -29.29 -11.59 -13.79
N ALA A 300 -30.31 -11.03 -13.11
CA ALA A 300 -31.61 -10.78 -13.72
C ALA A 300 -31.56 -9.81 -14.91
N ASN A 301 -30.66 -8.83 -14.88
CA ASN A 301 -30.48 -7.86 -15.97
C ASN A 301 -29.72 -8.47 -17.15
N LEU A 302 -28.74 -9.33 -16.87
CA LEU A 302 -28.03 -10.10 -17.89
C LEU A 302 -28.99 -10.99 -18.68
N ALA A 303 -29.89 -11.69 -17.99
CA ALA A 303 -30.90 -12.51 -18.64
C ALA A 303 -31.83 -11.68 -19.56
N ARG A 304 -32.33 -10.52 -19.10
CA ARG A 304 -33.15 -9.63 -19.93
C ARG A 304 -32.38 -9.07 -21.13
N THR A 305 -31.13 -8.67 -20.90
CA THR A 305 -30.23 -8.14 -21.94
C THR A 305 -29.99 -9.20 -23.02
N LYS A 306 -29.76 -10.45 -22.63
CA LYS A 306 -29.62 -11.57 -23.55
C LYS A 306 -30.87 -11.76 -24.41
N SER A 307 -32.05 -11.84 -23.81
CA SER A 307 -33.31 -11.97 -24.56
C SER A 307 -33.57 -10.79 -25.51
N PHE A 308 -33.21 -9.57 -25.10
CA PHE A 308 -33.30 -8.39 -25.95
C PHE A 308 -32.35 -8.49 -27.15
N LEU A 309 -31.09 -8.86 -26.93
CA LEU A 309 -30.10 -9.03 -27.99
C LEU A 309 -30.54 -10.09 -29.00
N GLU A 310 -30.96 -11.27 -28.55
CA GLU A 310 -31.48 -12.36 -29.41
C GLU A 310 -32.68 -11.90 -30.26
N THR A 311 -33.58 -11.13 -29.66
CA THR A 311 -34.74 -10.57 -30.38
C THR A 311 -34.31 -9.52 -31.40
N SER A 312 -33.38 -8.64 -31.03
CA SER A 312 -32.92 -7.53 -31.86
C SER A 312 -32.01 -7.99 -33.02
N ALA A 313 -31.24 -9.07 -32.83
CA ALA A 313 -30.35 -9.65 -33.85
C ALA A 313 -31.13 -10.21 -35.05
N SER A 314 -32.42 -10.51 -34.88
CA SER A 314 -33.29 -11.00 -35.96
C SER A 314 -33.54 -9.97 -37.08
N LYS A 315 -33.21 -8.68 -36.87
CA LYS A 315 -33.42 -7.60 -37.85
C LYS A 315 -32.21 -6.66 -37.90
N PRO A 316 -31.68 -6.31 -39.09
CA PRO A 316 -30.62 -5.31 -39.21
C PRO A 316 -31.06 -3.95 -38.66
N LEU A 317 -30.21 -3.32 -37.84
CA LEU A 317 -30.44 -1.97 -37.32
C LEU A 317 -30.38 -0.94 -38.45
N ARG A 318 -31.42 -0.11 -38.59
CA ARG A 318 -31.43 1.01 -39.53
C ARG A 318 -30.64 2.19 -38.97
N PRO A 319 -30.01 3.04 -39.82
CA PRO A 319 -29.19 4.17 -39.37
C PRO A 319 -29.85 5.14 -38.36
N GLY A 320 -31.19 5.28 -38.38
CA GLY A 320 -31.95 6.13 -37.44
C GLY A 320 -32.50 5.41 -36.20
N GLN A 321 -32.30 4.10 -36.05
CA GLN A 321 -32.77 3.30 -34.89
C GLN A 321 -31.67 3.06 -33.85
N ARG A 322 -30.46 3.56 -34.12
CA ARG A 322 -29.26 3.34 -33.31
C ARG A 322 -29.44 3.83 -31.87
N ASP A 323 -29.83 5.08 -31.70
CA ASP A 323 -29.90 5.70 -30.38
C ASP A 323 -30.96 5.03 -29.51
N GLN A 324 -32.12 4.70 -30.10
CA GLN A 324 -33.18 3.96 -29.43
C GLN A 324 -32.75 2.54 -29.04
N TRP A 325 -32.04 1.82 -29.90
CA TRP A 325 -31.53 0.49 -29.58
C TRP A 325 -30.48 0.52 -28.47
N LEU A 326 -29.59 1.52 -28.47
CA LEU A 326 -28.60 1.73 -27.40
C LEU A 326 -29.26 2.06 -26.07
N GLU A 327 -30.32 2.88 -26.08
CA GLU A 327 -31.11 3.20 -24.90
C GLU A 327 -31.78 1.94 -24.32
N GLN A 328 -32.45 1.14 -25.16
CA GLN A 328 -33.05 -0.13 -24.74
C GLN A 328 -32.02 -1.14 -24.21
N LEU A 329 -30.84 -1.21 -24.84
CA LEU A 329 -29.75 -2.05 -24.35
C LEU A 329 -29.31 -1.63 -22.94
N ARG A 330 -29.18 -0.32 -22.70
CA ARG A 330 -28.82 0.25 -21.39
C ARG A 330 -29.90 -0.04 -20.34
N ASP A 331 -31.17 0.14 -20.68
CA ASP A 331 -32.30 -0.12 -19.77
C ASP A 331 -32.38 -1.60 -19.36
N ASN A 332 -32.11 -2.51 -20.31
CA ASN A 332 -32.08 -3.95 -20.02
C ASN A 332 -30.92 -4.31 -19.10
N LEU A 333 -29.72 -3.77 -19.34
CA LEU A 333 -28.54 -4.00 -18.51
C LEU A 333 -28.69 -3.38 -17.12
N GLY A 334 -29.39 -2.25 -17.03
CA GLY A 334 -29.85 -1.62 -15.80
C GLY A 334 -28.73 -1.29 -14.81
N GLN A 335 -29.12 -1.10 -13.56
CA GLN A 335 -28.18 -0.86 -12.46
C GLN A 335 -27.28 -2.08 -12.24
N GLN A 336 -26.01 -1.78 -11.99
CA GLN A 336 -24.95 -2.74 -11.72
C GLN A 336 -24.46 -2.53 -10.29
N ASP A 337 -23.97 -3.59 -9.69
CA ASP A 337 -23.47 -3.55 -8.32
C ASP A 337 -21.96 -3.34 -8.34
N ILE A 338 -21.47 -2.46 -7.45
CA ILE A 338 -20.04 -2.17 -7.31
C ILE A 338 -19.52 -3.04 -6.18
N GLU A 339 -18.46 -3.78 -6.46
CA GLU A 339 -17.72 -4.54 -5.45
C GLU A 339 -16.29 -4.02 -5.38
N VAL A 340 -15.81 -3.78 -4.17
CA VAL A 340 -14.41 -3.44 -3.90
C VAL A 340 -13.88 -4.54 -3.00
N PHE A 341 -12.73 -5.09 -3.36
CA PHE A 341 -12.10 -6.19 -2.65
C PHE A 341 -10.63 -5.89 -2.37
N GLY A 342 -10.07 -6.57 -1.39
CA GLY A 342 -8.72 -6.35 -0.91
C GLY A 342 -8.57 -5.10 -0.03
N ILE A 343 -9.18 -3.97 -0.37
CA ILE A 343 -9.11 -2.69 0.39
C ILE A 343 -10.48 -2.27 0.95
N ASP A 344 -10.51 -1.38 1.96
CA ASP A 344 -11.76 -0.82 2.49
C ASP A 344 -12.43 0.08 1.43
N PRO A 345 -13.72 -0.18 1.07
CA PRO A 345 -14.44 0.57 0.05
C PRO A 345 -14.61 2.06 0.34
N ARG A 346 -14.38 2.50 1.58
CA ARG A 346 -14.48 3.91 2.01
C ARG A 346 -13.20 4.70 1.80
N THR A 347 -12.13 4.05 1.32
CA THR A 347 -10.85 4.70 1.07
C THR A 347 -10.87 5.52 -0.22
N HIS A 348 -9.99 6.52 -0.30
CA HIS A 348 -9.79 7.29 -1.52
C HIS A 348 -9.33 6.39 -2.68
N ALA A 349 -8.34 5.51 -2.44
CA ALA A 349 -7.90 4.50 -3.40
C ALA A 349 -9.07 3.69 -3.99
N ALA A 350 -9.98 3.15 -3.18
CA ALA A 350 -11.14 2.41 -3.66
C ALA A 350 -12.02 3.23 -4.62
N ARG A 351 -12.26 4.50 -4.29
CA ARG A 351 -12.98 5.43 -5.18
C ARG A 351 -12.28 5.60 -6.52
N VAL A 352 -10.97 5.78 -6.53
CA VAL A 352 -10.16 5.93 -7.75
C VAL A 352 -10.27 4.69 -8.64
N LEU A 353 -10.18 3.49 -8.06
CA LEU A 353 -10.30 2.23 -8.81
C LEU A 353 -11.65 2.14 -9.53
N VAL A 354 -12.74 2.35 -8.77
CA VAL A 354 -14.11 2.26 -9.28
C VAL A 354 -14.37 3.31 -10.35
N GLU A 355 -13.95 4.55 -10.11
CA GLU A 355 -14.17 5.63 -11.07
C GLU A 355 -13.40 5.40 -12.38
N ALA A 356 -12.15 4.91 -12.30
CA ALA A 356 -11.37 4.59 -13.48
C ALA A 356 -12.03 3.49 -14.32
N ASP A 357 -12.49 2.39 -13.69
CA ASP A 357 -13.21 1.32 -14.39
C ASP A 357 -14.53 1.81 -15.00
N TYR A 358 -15.32 2.55 -14.21
CA TYR A 358 -16.57 3.14 -14.68
C TYR A 358 -16.35 4.00 -15.93
N ARG A 359 -15.36 4.89 -15.90
CA ARG A 359 -15.07 5.77 -17.03
C ARG A 359 -14.51 5.01 -18.23
N MET A 360 -13.70 3.97 -18.01
CA MET A 360 -13.23 3.10 -19.11
C MET A 360 -14.42 2.45 -19.82
N LYS A 361 -15.42 2.01 -19.08
CA LYS A 361 -16.66 1.45 -19.63
C LYS A 361 -17.45 2.50 -20.40
N LEU A 362 -17.55 3.74 -19.92
CA LEU A 362 -18.18 4.84 -20.68
C LEU A 362 -17.47 5.09 -22.02
N VAL A 363 -16.13 5.12 -22.04
CA VAL A 363 -15.35 5.28 -23.27
C VAL A 363 -15.55 4.09 -24.21
N GLY A 364 -15.47 2.86 -23.68
CA GLY A 364 -15.71 1.64 -24.46
C GLY A 364 -17.10 1.61 -25.10
N MET A 365 -18.12 2.08 -24.38
CA MET A 365 -19.51 2.17 -24.82
C MET A 365 -19.83 3.40 -25.70
N GLY A 366 -18.85 4.26 -25.98
CA GLY A 366 -19.05 5.47 -26.79
C GLY A 366 -19.92 6.53 -26.11
N LEU A 367 -20.06 6.45 -24.78
CA LEU A 367 -20.76 7.42 -23.94
C LEU A 367 -19.86 8.60 -23.57
N GLU A 368 -18.55 8.35 -23.48
CA GLU A 368 -17.53 9.38 -23.37
C GLU A 368 -16.52 9.22 -24.50
N ASN A 369 -15.93 10.35 -24.92
CA ASN A 369 -14.94 10.33 -25.98
C ASN A 369 -13.61 9.76 -25.48
N GLY A 370 -12.97 8.90 -26.26
CA GLY A 370 -11.56 8.54 -26.06
C GLY A 370 -10.60 9.66 -26.44
N THR A 371 -9.32 9.32 -26.58
CA THR A 371 -8.30 10.14 -27.25
C THR A 371 -8.09 9.64 -28.68
N LEU A 372 -7.31 10.38 -29.49
CA LEU A 372 -6.89 9.89 -30.79
C LEU A 372 -6.10 8.58 -30.62
N GLY A 373 -6.63 7.47 -31.15
CA GLY A 373 -6.09 6.12 -30.97
C GLY A 373 -6.93 5.21 -30.06
N VAL A 374 -7.94 5.76 -29.37
CA VAL A 374 -8.85 5.01 -28.49
C VAL A 374 -10.28 5.17 -29.01
N ALA A 375 -10.65 4.32 -29.98
CA ALA A 375 -12.01 4.28 -30.51
C ALA A 375 -12.92 3.44 -29.59
N SER A 376 -14.20 3.80 -29.51
CA SER A 376 -15.20 2.98 -28.82
C SER A 376 -15.31 1.60 -29.47
N TYR A 377 -15.49 0.58 -28.62
CA TYR A 377 -15.77 -0.77 -29.09
C TYR A 377 -17.05 -0.84 -29.92
N LEU A 378 -18.12 -0.18 -29.47
CA LEU A 378 -19.40 -0.18 -30.17
C LEU A 378 -19.30 0.51 -31.54
N ASP A 379 -18.57 1.62 -31.62
CA ASP A 379 -18.33 2.29 -32.91
C ASP A 379 -17.56 1.38 -33.87
N MET A 380 -16.50 0.71 -33.39
CA MET A 380 -15.71 -0.20 -34.22
C MET A 380 -16.53 -1.40 -34.73
N LEU A 381 -17.44 -1.94 -33.92
CA LEU A 381 -18.36 -3.00 -34.37
C LEU A 381 -19.30 -2.51 -35.47
N ILE A 382 -19.92 -1.36 -35.24
CA ILE A 382 -20.91 -0.78 -36.15
C ILE A 382 -20.26 -0.43 -37.49
N ASP A 383 -19.08 0.22 -37.48
CA ASP A 383 -18.33 0.56 -38.69
C ASP A 383 -17.94 -0.70 -39.49
N ALA A 384 -17.73 -1.83 -38.80
CA ALA A 384 -17.49 -3.13 -39.42
C ALA A 384 -18.76 -3.86 -39.87
N GLY A 385 -19.95 -3.26 -39.71
CA GLY A 385 -21.24 -3.87 -40.02
C GLY A 385 -21.58 -5.08 -39.15
N LYS A 386 -20.95 -5.19 -37.96
CA LYS A 386 -21.15 -6.30 -37.02
C LYS A 386 -22.06 -5.86 -35.88
N THR A 387 -22.90 -6.77 -35.41
CA THR A 387 -23.60 -6.63 -34.13
C THR A 387 -22.73 -7.25 -33.02
N PRO A 388 -22.86 -6.80 -31.76
CA PRO A 388 -22.29 -7.54 -30.64
C PRO A 388 -22.77 -9.00 -30.74
N SER A 389 -21.84 -9.95 -30.80
CA SER A 389 -22.18 -11.36 -30.99
C SER A 389 -22.94 -11.91 -29.78
N ASP A 390 -23.92 -12.77 -30.05
CA ASP A 390 -24.64 -13.54 -29.04
C ASP A 390 -23.64 -14.26 -28.12
N MET A 391 -23.86 -14.15 -26.81
CA MET A 391 -23.19 -14.88 -25.72
C MET A 391 -21.84 -14.40 -25.21
N SER A 392 -21.09 -13.51 -25.87
CA SER A 392 -19.81 -13.03 -25.30
C SER A 392 -19.99 -11.72 -24.55
N MET A 393 -20.16 -11.78 -23.22
CA MET A 393 -19.96 -10.59 -22.39
C MET A 393 -18.49 -10.20 -22.48
N LEU A 394 -18.23 -8.92 -22.70
CA LEU A 394 -16.88 -8.40 -22.79
C LEU A 394 -16.42 -8.00 -21.41
N ARG A 395 -15.25 -8.48 -21.04
CA ARG A 395 -14.57 -8.08 -19.81
C ARG A 395 -13.38 -7.22 -20.21
N TRP A 396 -13.39 -5.96 -19.78
CA TRP A 396 -12.21 -5.12 -19.73
C TRP A 396 -11.82 -4.91 -18.27
N TRP A 397 -10.52 -4.92 -18.01
CA TRP A 397 -10.03 -4.59 -16.70
C TRP A 397 -8.65 -3.94 -16.77
N PHE A 398 -8.38 -3.07 -15.81
CA PHE A 398 -7.06 -2.53 -15.55
C PHE A 398 -6.24 -3.54 -14.74
N THR A 399 -4.96 -3.62 -15.06
CA THR A 399 -3.98 -4.37 -14.29
C THR A 399 -2.62 -3.69 -14.35
N LEU A 400 -1.70 -4.16 -13.52
CA LEU A 400 -0.32 -3.69 -13.55
C LEU A 400 0.33 -4.05 -14.88
N ASN A 401 0.94 -3.07 -15.52
CA ASN A 401 1.77 -3.30 -16.69
C ASN A 401 3.18 -3.74 -16.25
N GLN A 402 3.95 -4.25 -17.20
CA GLN A 402 5.38 -4.51 -17.03
C GLN A 402 6.13 -3.16 -16.91
N ALA A 403 6.15 -2.60 -15.69
CA ALA A 403 6.97 -1.43 -15.40
C ALA A 403 8.46 -1.82 -15.42
N SER A 404 9.29 -1.02 -16.09
CA SER A 404 10.73 -1.24 -16.08
C SER A 404 11.30 -0.66 -14.79
N LEU A 405 11.63 -1.52 -13.83
CA LEU A 405 12.38 -1.16 -12.63
C LEU A 405 13.87 -1.32 -12.92
N THR A 406 14.60 -0.21 -12.99
CA THR A 406 16.07 -0.23 -13.08
C THR A 406 16.66 0.02 -11.70
N THR A 407 17.79 -0.63 -11.38
CA THR A 407 18.46 -0.45 -10.08
C THR A 407 19.98 -0.42 -10.22
N THR A 408 20.66 0.26 -9.29
CA THR A 408 22.12 0.22 -9.13
C THR A 408 22.59 -1.19 -8.74
N GLN A 409 23.89 -1.47 -8.93
CA GLN A 409 24.47 -2.74 -8.52
C GLN A 409 24.32 -3.00 -7.02
N GLN A 410 24.43 -1.94 -6.22
CA GLN A 410 24.29 -1.93 -4.76
C GLN A 410 22.83 -2.04 -4.30
N ARG A 411 21.85 -1.91 -5.21
CA ARG A 411 20.41 -1.90 -4.92
C ARG A 411 20.01 -0.81 -3.93
N ASP A 412 20.66 0.33 -4.02
CA ASP A 412 20.43 1.50 -3.16
C ASP A 412 19.76 2.65 -3.91
N ALA A 413 19.58 2.54 -5.23
CA ALA A 413 18.73 3.42 -6.02
C ALA A 413 17.93 2.62 -7.03
N TYR A 414 16.68 3.05 -7.21
CA TYR A 414 15.72 2.47 -8.11
C TYR A 414 15.10 3.56 -8.98
N SER A 415 14.90 3.28 -10.26
CA SER A 415 14.18 4.14 -11.20
C SER A 415 12.98 3.37 -11.73
N LEU A 416 11.80 3.98 -11.64
CA LEU A 416 10.57 3.47 -12.23
C LEU A 416 10.36 4.15 -13.59
N SER A 417 10.10 3.37 -14.62
CA SER A 417 9.91 3.89 -15.99
C SER A 417 8.88 3.08 -16.77
N GLY A 418 8.21 3.75 -17.71
CA GLY A 418 7.12 3.18 -18.51
C GLY A 418 5.74 3.44 -17.91
N SER A 419 4.69 3.04 -18.65
CA SER A 419 3.33 2.99 -18.12
C SER A 419 3.22 1.81 -17.15
N VAL A 420 2.69 2.06 -15.95
CA VAL A 420 2.44 1.05 -14.92
C VAL A 420 1.03 0.45 -15.02
N VAL A 421 0.19 0.99 -15.89
CA VAL A 421 -1.21 0.57 -16.06
C VAL A 421 -1.40 -0.05 -17.44
N ARG A 422 -2.07 -1.19 -17.49
CA ARG A 422 -2.45 -1.91 -18.70
C ARG A 422 -3.92 -2.26 -18.65
N VAL A 423 -4.59 -2.19 -19.80
CA VAL A 423 -5.93 -2.74 -19.97
C VAL A 423 -5.82 -4.11 -20.64
N LEU A 424 -6.54 -5.08 -20.09
CA LEU A 424 -6.74 -6.40 -20.68
C LEU A 424 -8.19 -6.56 -21.10
N SER A 425 -8.42 -7.52 -22.00
CA SER A 425 -9.73 -7.88 -22.49
C SER A 425 -9.90 -9.39 -22.51
N GLU A 426 -11.13 -9.85 -22.27
CA GLU A 426 -11.53 -11.25 -22.33
C GLU A 426 -13.01 -11.35 -22.70
N ASN A 427 -13.38 -12.41 -23.40
CA ASN A 427 -14.75 -12.80 -23.68
C ASN A 427 -15.23 -13.77 -22.60
N GLU A 428 -16.48 -13.65 -22.19
CA GLU A 428 -17.11 -14.54 -21.23
C GLU A 428 -18.43 -15.07 -21.75
N LEU A 429 -18.76 -16.30 -21.40
CA LEU A 429 -20.03 -16.94 -21.75
C LEU A 429 -21.00 -16.90 -20.57
N LEU A 430 -22.30 -16.83 -20.84
CA LEU A 430 -23.32 -17.09 -19.83
C LEU A 430 -23.71 -18.57 -19.85
N ASP A 431 -23.61 -19.23 -18.71
CA ASP A 431 -24.12 -20.59 -18.55
C ASP A 431 -25.67 -20.62 -18.45
N ASN A 432 -26.23 -21.82 -18.32
CA ASN A 432 -27.68 -22.01 -18.24
C ASN A 432 -28.32 -21.44 -16.95
N LEU A 433 -27.51 -21.09 -15.96
CA LEU A 433 -27.92 -20.46 -14.70
C LEU A 433 -27.69 -18.94 -14.72
N GLY A 434 -27.18 -18.39 -15.83
CA GLY A 434 -26.86 -16.98 -15.97
C GLY A 434 -25.56 -16.58 -15.28
N GLN A 435 -24.69 -17.52 -14.94
CA GLN A 435 -23.35 -17.27 -14.40
C GLN A 435 -22.33 -17.07 -15.53
N ARG A 436 -21.27 -16.31 -15.25
CA ARG A 436 -20.22 -15.95 -16.21
C ARG A 436 -19.14 -17.04 -16.24
N THR A 437 -18.76 -17.51 -17.42
CA THR A 437 -17.66 -18.47 -17.62
C THR A 437 -16.55 -17.85 -18.46
N HIS A 438 -15.32 -17.85 -17.92
CA HIS A 438 -14.12 -17.33 -18.58
C HIS A 438 -13.73 -18.18 -19.79
N THR A 439 -13.25 -17.53 -20.86
CA THR A 439 -12.87 -18.21 -22.10
C THR A 439 -11.37 -18.17 -22.40
N GLY A 440 -10.63 -17.29 -21.72
CA GLY A 440 -9.22 -16.99 -21.99
C GLY A 440 -8.96 -16.36 -23.36
N LYS A 441 -10.02 -16.02 -24.12
CA LYS A 441 -9.95 -15.48 -25.47
C LYS A 441 -10.56 -14.09 -25.48
N SER A 442 -10.11 -13.22 -26.37
CA SER A 442 -10.72 -11.91 -26.59
C SER A 442 -10.97 -11.69 -28.08
N ASP A 443 -12.12 -11.11 -28.42
CA ASP A 443 -12.40 -10.75 -29.80
C ASP A 443 -11.47 -9.62 -30.29
N GLU A 444 -11.42 -9.45 -31.60
CA GLU A 444 -10.52 -8.50 -32.26
C GLU A 444 -10.75 -7.05 -31.79
N PHE A 445 -12.01 -6.64 -31.64
CA PHE A 445 -12.36 -5.26 -31.31
C PHE A 445 -12.16 -4.98 -29.83
N ALA A 446 -12.51 -5.90 -28.94
CA ALA A 446 -12.22 -5.76 -27.51
C ALA A 446 -10.71 -5.73 -27.25
N SER A 447 -9.95 -6.58 -27.95
CA SER A 447 -8.49 -6.57 -27.91
C SER A 447 -7.91 -5.27 -28.47
N ARG A 448 -8.50 -4.73 -29.55
CA ARG A 448 -8.06 -3.46 -30.15
C ARG A 448 -8.33 -2.29 -29.21
N PHE A 449 -9.49 -2.26 -28.55
CA PHE A 449 -9.82 -1.28 -27.52
C PHE A 449 -8.80 -1.33 -26.38
N ALA A 450 -8.57 -2.51 -25.78
CA ALA A 450 -7.63 -2.67 -24.67
C ALA A 450 -6.19 -2.28 -25.04
N ARG A 451 -5.72 -2.65 -26.24
CA ARG A 451 -4.39 -2.23 -26.75
C ARG A 451 -4.31 -0.72 -26.97
N GLY A 452 -5.33 -0.11 -27.59
CA GLY A 452 -5.38 1.34 -27.82
C GLY A 452 -5.38 2.10 -26.50
N PHE A 453 -6.23 1.69 -25.57
CA PHE A 453 -6.32 2.29 -24.23
C PHE A 453 -5.00 2.20 -23.47
N THR A 454 -4.32 1.05 -23.54
CA THR A 454 -2.99 0.87 -22.93
C THR A 454 -1.93 1.75 -23.58
N ALA A 455 -1.89 1.81 -24.92
CA ALA A 455 -0.88 2.58 -25.66
C ALA A 455 -1.05 4.09 -25.46
N GLU A 456 -2.29 4.55 -25.33
CA GLU A 456 -2.65 5.96 -25.22
C GLU A 456 -2.98 6.39 -23.79
N PHE A 457 -2.62 5.56 -22.80
CA PHE A 457 -2.98 5.77 -21.40
C PHE A 457 -2.53 7.14 -20.87
N GLU A 458 -1.32 7.60 -21.20
CA GLU A 458 -0.84 8.92 -20.75
C GLU A 458 -1.65 10.08 -21.34
N LYS A 459 -2.13 9.96 -22.59
CA LYS A 459 -3.02 10.97 -23.18
C LYS A 459 -4.40 10.92 -22.54
N LEU A 460 -4.91 9.73 -22.23
CA LEU A 460 -6.15 9.55 -21.49
C LEU A 460 -6.03 10.14 -20.07
N ALA A 461 -4.90 9.95 -19.40
CA ALA A 461 -4.61 10.51 -18.08
C ALA A 461 -4.47 12.04 -18.08
N ALA A 462 -4.02 12.63 -19.18
CA ALA A 462 -4.07 14.09 -19.37
C ALA A 462 -5.49 14.61 -19.61
N LYS A 463 -6.37 13.80 -20.22
CA LYS A 463 -7.76 14.16 -20.49
C LYS A 463 -8.68 13.94 -19.28
N TYR A 464 -8.47 12.84 -18.58
CA TYR A 464 -9.26 12.38 -17.44
C TYR A 464 -8.33 12.15 -16.26
N THR A 465 -8.34 13.08 -15.31
CA THR A 465 -7.44 13.11 -14.14
C THR A 465 -7.45 11.81 -13.35
N VAL A 466 -8.60 11.12 -13.27
CA VAL A 466 -8.74 9.83 -12.58
C VAL A 466 -7.77 8.77 -13.09
N TYR A 467 -7.38 8.76 -14.36
CA TYR A 467 -6.39 7.79 -14.85
C TYR A 467 -4.97 8.14 -14.41
N ALA A 468 -4.67 9.43 -14.21
CA ALA A 468 -3.42 9.84 -13.59
C ALA A 468 -3.38 9.50 -12.08
N GLU A 469 -4.54 9.52 -11.41
CA GLU A 469 -4.67 9.03 -10.01
C GLU A 469 -4.56 7.52 -9.95
N LEU A 470 -5.20 6.79 -10.86
CA LEU A 470 -5.08 5.34 -10.96
C LEU A 470 -3.63 4.90 -11.18
N ARG A 471 -2.84 5.67 -11.92
CA ARG A 471 -1.40 5.42 -12.11
C ARG A 471 -0.60 5.57 -10.81
N ASN A 472 -1.08 6.43 -9.90
CA ASN A 472 -0.42 6.73 -8.64
C ASN A 472 -0.73 5.68 -7.57
N VAL A 473 -1.92 5.05 -7.63
CA VAL A 473 -2.33 3.88 -6.85
C VAL A 473 -1.67 2.62 -7.42
#